data_AF-A0A6B3EZ13-F1
#
_entry.id   AF-A0A6B3EZ13-F1
#
_cell.length_a   1.000
_cell.length_b   1.000
_cell.length_c   1.000
_cell.angle_alpha   90.00
_cell.angle_beta   90.00
_cell.angle_gamma   90.00
#
_symmetry.space_group_name_H-M   'P 1'
#
loop_
_entity.id
_entity.type
_entity.pdbx_description
1 polymer ?
#
loop_
_entity_poly.entity_id
_entity_poly.type
_entity_poly.pdbx_seq_one_letter_code
_entity_poly.pdbx_strand_id
1 'polypeptide(L)' 'LREMTRISHAIAEVVNLTPATHQPYVGVSAFAHKGGLHASAIKVDPALYQHIEPELVGNRLRMLVSD' A
#
# COMPACT_ATOMS: atom_id res chain seq x y z
N LEU A 1 -2.73 -0.55 -14.97
CA LEU A 1 -2.29 0.18 -13.76
C LEU A 1 -1.23 -0.56 -12.94
N ARG A 2 -0.95 -1.86 -13.20
CA ARG A 2 -0.01 -2.67 -12.39
C ARG A 2 1.42 -2.11 -12.26
N GLU A 3 1.86 -1.26 -13.19
CA GLU A 3 3.18 -0.62 -13.16
C GLU A 3 3.20 0.72 -12.40
N MET A 4 2.07 1.19 -11.87
CA MET A 4 1.91 2.56 -11.37
C MET A 4 2.85 2.85 -10.18
N THR A 5 2.97 1.93 -9.22
CA THR A 5 3.93 2.08 -8.12
C THR A 5 5.37 2.17 -8.62
N ARG A 6 5.80 1.27 -9.52
CA ARG A 6 7.16 1.27 -10.07
C ARG A 6 7.45 2.58 -10.83
N ILE A 7 6.53 3.02 -11.66
CA ILE A 7 6.68 4.25 -12.45
C ILE A 7 6.73 5.47 -11.51
N SER A 8 5.86 5.55 -10.49
CA SER A 8 5.89 6.65 -9.53
C SER A 8 7.22 6.74 -8.79
N HIS A 9 7.79 5.60 -8.38
CA HIS A 9 9.08 5.58 -7.69
C HIS A 9 10.25 5.94 -8.63
N ALA A 10 10.22 5.46 -9.88
CA ALA A 10 11.20 5.84 -10.89
C ALA A 10 11.17 7.35 -11.20
N ILE A 11 9.97 7.96 -11.28
CA ILE A 11 9.87 9.41 -11.46
C ILE A 11 10.44 10.14 -10.24
N ALA A 12 10.10 9.71 -9.03
CA ALA A 12 10.62 10.30 -7.80
C ALA A 12 12.16 10.26 -7.74
N GLU A 13 12.77 9.16 -8.18
CA GLU A 13 14.22 9.03 -8.33
C GLU A 13 14.78 10.05 -9.34
N VAL A 14 14.19 10.17 -10.53
CA VAL A 14 14.63 11.11 -11.58
C VAL A 14 14.62 12.57 -11.10
N VAL A 15 13.63 12.94 -10.30
CA VAL A 15 13.49 14.32 -9.79
C VAL A 15 14.10 14.52 -8.40
N ASN A 16 14.82 13.53 -7.88
CA ASN A 16 15.46 13.54 -6.56
C ASN A 16 14.49 13.88 -5.41
N LEU A 17 13.29 13.28 -5.45
CA LEU A 17 12.28 13.37 -4.41
C LEU A 17 12.18 12.04 -3.66
N THR A 18 12.13 12.10 -2.33
CA THR A 18 11.79 10.93 -1.51
C THR A 18 10.30 10.61 -1.67
N PRO A 19 9.92 9.38 -2.08
CA PRO A 19 8.51 8.99 -2.16
C PRO A 19 7.80 9.11 -0.81
N ALA A 20 6.62 9.74 -0.79
CA ALA A 20 5.82 9.82 0.43
C ALA A 20 5.26 8.44 0.80
N THR A 21 5.53 7.99 2.02
CA THR A 21 5.19 6.63 2.47
C THR A 21 3.69 6.36 2.49
N HIS A 22 2.85 7.40 2.64
CA HIS A 22 1.38 7.33 2.67
C HIS A 22 0.73 7.84 1.39
N GLN A 23 1.50 8.05 0.31
CA GLN A 23 0.95 8.49 -0.96
C GLN A 23 -0.15 7.50 -1.41
N PRO A 24 -1.35 7.98 -1.81
CA PRO A 24 -2.42 7.10 -2.27
C PRO A 24 -1.92 6.14 -3.35
N TYR A 25 -2.29 4.88 -3.22
CA TYR A 25 -1.94 3.76 -4.11
C TYR A 25 -0.46 3.35 -4.14
N VAL A 26 0.50 4.27 -4.19
CA VAL A 26 1.92 3.97 -4.50
C VAL A 26 2.86 4.09 -3.30
N GLY A 27 2.37 4.63 -2.18
CA GLY A 27 3.12 4.67 -0.93
C GLY A 27 3.28 3.27 -0.33
N VAL A 28 4.43 3.00 0.28
CA VAL A 28 4.70 1.70 0.95
C VAL A 28 3.72 1.38 2.09
N SER A 29 3.07 2.41 2.64
CA SER A 29 2.05 2.30 3.70
C SER A 29 0.62 2.48 3.18
N ALA A 30 0.40 2.65 1.86
CA ALA A 30 -0.93 2.92 1.30
C ALA A 30 -1.94 1.78 1.54
N PHE A 31 -1.44 0.55 1.65
CA PHE A 31 -2.22 -0.66 1.98
C PHE A 31 -1.64 -1.37 3.21
N ALA A 32 -1.08 -0.59 4.14
CA ALA A 32 -0.59 -1.11 5.41
C ALA A 32 -1.66 -1.05 6.49
N HIS A 33 -1.85 -2.16 7.20
CA HIS A 33 -2.82 -2.25 8.29
C HIS A 33 -2.13 -2.69 9.58
N LYS A 34 -2.38 -1.95 10.66
CA LYS A 34 -1.84 -2.25 11.98
C LYS A 34 -2.61 -3.39 12.64
N GLY A 35 -1.88 -4.28 13.31
CA GLY A 35 -2.41 -5.40 14.11
C GLY A 35 -3.48 -4.95 15.10
N GLY A 36 -4.48 -5.80 15.32
CA GLY A 36 -5.69 -5.51 16.12
C GLY A 36 -6.96 -5.93 15.37
N LEU A 37 -8.10 -5.32 15.70
CA LEU A 37 -9.41 -5.58 15.05
C LEU A 37 -9.36 -5.47 13.51
N HIS A 38 -8.50 -4.59 12.98
CA HIS A 38 -8.36 -4.39 11.54
C HIS A 38 -7.67 -5.59 10.87
N ALA A 39 -6.72 -6.24 11.55
CA ALA A 39 -6.02 -7.41 11.03
C ALA A 39 -6.91 -8.64 10.98
N SER A 40 -7.75 -8.85 12.01
CA SER A 40 -8.71 -9.94 12.03
C SER A 40 -9.78 -9.78 10.95
N ALA A 41 -10.25 -8.56 10.70
CA ALA A 41 -11.25 -8.32 9.66
C ALA A 41 -10.69 -8.46 8.24
N ILE A 42 -9.46 -8.01 7.96
CA ILE A 42 -8.80 -8.22 6.66
C ILE A 42 -8.56 -9.70 6.37
N LYS A 43 -8.32 -10.51 7.40
CA LYS A 43 -8.21 -11.97 7.24
C LYS A 43 -9.53 -12.61 6.79
N VAL A 44 -10.66 -12.02 7.17
CA VAL A 44 -12.00 -12.49 6.78
C VAL A 44 -12.34 -11.99 5.37
N ASP A 45 -12.23 -10.69 5.16
CA ASP A 45 -12.48 -10.06 3.85
C ASP A 45 -11.63 -8.77 3.71
N PRO A 46 -10.58 -8.79 2.88
CA PRO A 46 -9.75 -7.62 2.61
C PRO A 46 -10.53 -6.41 2.08
N ALA A 47 -11.66 -6.62 1.40
CA ALA A 47 -12.47 -5.55 0.81
C ALA A 47 -13.15 -4.66 1.86
N LEU A 48 -13.25 -5.12 3.11
CA LEU A 48 -13.81 -4.32 4.22
C LEU A 48 -12.97 -3.10 4.57
N TYR A 49 -11.66 -3.14 4.27
CA TYR A 49 -10.72 -2.07 4.61
C TYR A 49 -9.87 -1.62 3.43
N GLN A 50 -10.14 -2.14 2.23
CA GLN A 50 -9.46 -1.77 1.00
C GLN A 50 -10.50 -1.49 -0.08
N HIS A 51 -10.36 -0.34 -0.73
CA HIS A 51 -11.25 0.10 -1.79
C HIS A 51 -10.94 -0.59 -3.14
N ILE A 52 -9.73 -1.13 -3.30
CA ILE A 52 -9.27 -1.93 -4.45
C ILE A 52 -8.24 -2.97 -4.02
N GLU A 53 -8.01 -3.99 -4.84
CA GLU A 53 -6.85 -4.89 -4.70
C GLU A 53 -5.54 -4.13 -4.99
N PRO A 54 -4.54 -4.15 -4.08
CA PRO A 54 -3.30 -3.39 -4.24
C PRO A 54 -2.47 -3.85 -5.44
N GLU A 55 -2.58 -5.11 -5.85
CA GLU A 55 -1.87 -5.69 -6.99
C GLU A 55 -2.33 -5.06 -8.33
N LEU A 56 -3.51 -4.45 -8.38
CA LEU A 56 -4.01 -3.74 -9.57
C LEU A 56 -3.23 -2.45 -9.85
N VAL A 57 -2.62 -1.86 -8.82
CA VAL A 57 -1.81 -0.63 -8.89
C VAL A 57 -0.30 -0.88 -8.73
N GLY A 58 0.10 -2.15 -8.59
CA GLY A 58 1.51 -2.52 -8.39
C GLY A 58 1.99 -2.35 -6.95
N ASN A 59 1.08 -2.32 -6.00
CA ASN A 59 1.40 -2.34 -4.57
C ASN A 59 1.04 -3.71 -3.97
N ARG A 60 1.20 -3.87 -2.66
CA ARG A 60 0.85 -5.09 -1.93
C ARG A 60 0.24 -4.79 -0.57
N LEU A 61 -0.62 -5.68 -0.11
CA LEU A 61 -1.11 -5.68 1.27
C LEU A 61 0.06 -5.89 2.24
N ARG A 62 0.14 -5.07 3.29
CA ARG A 62 1.16 -5.23 4.36
C ARG A 62 0.53 -5.21 5.74
N MET A 63 0.76 -6.26 6.51
CA MET A 63 0.37 -6.30 7.93
C MET A 63 1.51 -5.81 8.80
N LEU A 64 1.23 -4.84 9.68
CA LEU A 64 2.19 -4.38 10.68
C LEU A 64 1.91 -5.08 11.99
N VAL A 65 2.88 -5.86 12.47
CA VAL A 65 2.87 -6.41 13.83
C VAL A 65 3.55 -5.37 14.72
N SER A 66 2.87 -4.94 15.77
CA SER A 66 3.48 -4.16 16.85
C SER A 66 3.72 -5.11 18.01
N ASP A 67 4.91 -5.04 18.61
CA ASP A 67 5.21 -5.67 19.90
C ASP A 67 4.35 -5.05 21.02
#